data_AF-X1QEA9-F1
#
_entry.id   AF-X1QEA9-F1
#
_cell.length_a   1.000
_cell.length_b   1.000
_cell.length_c   1.000
_cell.angle_alpha   90.00
_cell.angle_beta   90.00
_cell.angle_gamma   90.00
#
_symmetry.space_group_name_H-M   'P 1'
#
loop_
_entity.id
_entity.type
_entity.pdbx_description
1 polymer ?
#
loop_
_entity_poly.entity_id
_entity_poly.type
_entity_poly.pdbx_seq_one_letter_code
_entity_poly.pdbx_strand_id
1 'polypeptide(L)'
;FTFTYYGLDYNQVTISSDGWIAMGYQTTYDQTNSGIPNSDGPSAMIAGLWDDLDPGNSGQPSDIYYYYDTVNYRFIVEYFRVEHYPSGNHETFEIILYDPGYYPTPTGDGEIIVQYLLPMHQSDNTLGIENYSETIGIQYYYDGIYHELAVPVIDSFALKYTTYPPEYVGIEEEPVSVLNLPKVYGLSNSYPNPCCNNVVINYQIPRKGEVSLRVYDVSGRLTDVLIDGVVEPGYHSLRLDTKGYASGVYFYRLVAGDKTFTRKMI
;
A
#
# COMPACT_ATOMS: atom_id res chain seq x y z
N PHE A 1 9.50 -13.45 -30.26
CA PHE A 1 10.90 -13.12 -29.92
C PHE A 1 11.41 -14.10 -28.88
N THR A 2 12.70 -14.08 -28.56
CA THR A 2 13.22 -14.79 -27.39
C THR A 2 12.84 -14.00 -26.14
N PHE A 3 12.20 -14.64 -25.17
CA PHE A 3 11.81 -14.02 -23.90
C PHE A 3 12.63 -14.64 -22.78
N THR A 4 13.43 -13.82 -22.09
CA THR A 4 14.19 -14.27 -20.91
C THR A 4 13.30 -14.20 -19.69
N TYR A 5 13.20 -15.29 -18.94
CA TYR A 5 12.33 -15.42 -17.77
C TYR A 5 13.03 -16.21 -16.67
N TYR A 6 13.18 -15.61 -15.48
CA TYR A 6 14.03 -16.10 -14.39
C TYR A 6 15.45 -16.50 -14.86
N GLY A 7 16.03 -15.69 -15.75
CA GLY A 7 17.38 -15.87 -16.29
C GLY A 7 17.52 -16.98 -17.35
N LEU A 8 16.43 -17.60 -17.80
CA LEU A 8 16.42 -18.61 -18.86
C LEU A 8 15.73 -18.07 -20.11
N ASP A 9 16.27 -18.37 -21.28
CA ASP A 9 15.72 -17.95 -22.56
C ASP A 9 14.69 -18.93 -23.09
N TYR A 10 13.52 -18.41 -23.48
CA TYR A 10 12.43 -19.17 -24.07
C TYR A 10 12.04 -18.60 -25.43
N ASN A 11 11.66 -19.48 -26.35
CA ASN A 11 11.15 -19.12 -27.69
C ASN A 11 9.75 -19.70 -27.96
N GLN A 12 9.12 -20.24 -26.91
CA GLN A 12 7.82 -20.87 -26.93
C GLN A 12 7.10 -20.54 -25.63
N VAL A 13 5.77 -20.45 -25.70
CA VAL A 13 4.89 -20.27 -24.56
C VAL A 13 3.71 -21.23 -24.72
N THR A 14 3.30 -21.87 -23.63
CA THR A 14 2.06 -22.64 -23.55
C THR A 14 0.98 -21.76 -22.96
N ILE A 15 -0.21 -21.78 -23.57
CA ILE A 15 -1.37 -21.01 -23.11
C ILE A 15 -2.43 -22.01 -22.64
N SER A 16 -2.83 -21.91 -21.38
CA SER A 16 -3.90 -22.73 -20.82
C SER A 16 -5.25 -22.05 -20.98
N SER A 17 -6.30 -22.84 -21.11
CA SER A 17 -7.66 -22.32 -20.99
C SER A 17 -7.96 -21.80 -19.57
N ASP A 18 -7.23 -22.31 -18.59
CA ASP A 18 -7.47 -22.14 -17.17
C ASP A 18 -6.80 -20.88 -16.56
N GLY A 19 -6.62 -19.84 -17.38
CA GLY A 19 -6.15 -18.53 -16.88
C GLY A 19 -4.65 -18.37 -16.58
N TRP A 20 -3.83 -19.35 -16.93
CA TRP A 20 -2.37 -19.29 -16.83
C TRP A 20 -1.67 -19.46 -18.20
N ILE A 21 -0.45 -18.93 -18.29
CA ILE A 21 0.50 -19.24 -19.37
C ILE A 21 1.81 -19.72 -18.75
N ALA A 22 2.60 -20.49 -19.49
CA ALA A 22 3.88 -20.99 -19.01
C ALA A 22 4.97 -20.91 -20.09
N MET A 23 6.17 -20.50 -19.70
CA MET A 23 7.29 -20.42 -20.64
C MET A 23 7.77 -21.82 -21.03
N GLY A 24 7.91 -22.04 -22.33
CA GLY A 24 8.21 -23.36 -22.90
C GLY A 24 6.98 -24.20 -23.23
N TYR A 25 7.20 -25.49 -23.46
CA TYR A 25 6.16 -26.47 -23.74
C TYR A 25 5.73 -27.20 -22.47
N GLN A 26 4.44 -27.14 -22.15
CA GLN A 26 3.84 -27.87 -21.04
C GLN A 26 2.85 -28.92 -21.56
N THR A 27 2.74 -30.04 -20.84
CA THR A 27 1.74 -31.10 -21.08
C THR A 27 0.78 -31.28 -19.91
N THR A 28 0.98 -30.53 -18.83
CA THR A 28 0.14 -30.56 -17.65
C THR A 28 -1.24 -30.00 -17.98
N TYR A 29 -2.26 -30.63 -17.41
CA TYR A 29 -3.64 -30.17 -17.42
C TYR A 29 -4.02 -29.95 -15.96
N ASP A 30 -3.49 -28.88 -15.38
CA ASP A 30 -3.87 -28.46 -14.04
C ASP A 30 -5.09 -27.56 -14.14
N GLN A 31 -6.18 -28.05 -13.55
CA GLN A 31 -7.49 -27.41 -13.44
C GLN A 31 -7.80 -27.07 -11.98
N THR A 32 -6.77 -26.99 -11.15
CA THR A 32 -6.92 -26.70 -9.73
C THR A 32 -5.77 -25.81 -9.37
N ASN A 33 -6.11 -24.62 -8.89
CA ASN A 33 -5.12 -23.66 -8.49
C ASN A 33 -4.27 -24.14 -7.30
N SER A 34 -3.12 -23.49 -7.13
CA SER A 34 -2.29 -23.66 -5.95
C SER A 34 -1.55 -22.36 -5.65
N GLY A 35 -1.04 -22.21 -4.41
CA GLY A 35 -0.22 -21.07 -4.05
C GLY A 35 1.09 -21.00 -4.83
N ILE A 36 1.77 -19.86 -4.84
CA ILE A 36 3.04 -19.65 -5.53
C ILE A 36 4.14 -19.27 -4.51
N PRO A 37 5.37 -19.80 -4.61
CA PRO A 37 5.78 -20.90 -5.49
C PRO A 37 5.25 -22.26 -5.00
N ASN A 38 4.95 -23.16 -5.92
CA ASN A 38 4.55 -24.53 -5.62
C ASN A 38 4.87 -25.46 -6.79
N SER A 39 5.20 -26.72 -6.50
CA SER A 39 5.38 -27.77 -7.51
C SER A 39 4.06 -28.33 -8.06
N ASP A 40 2.93 -27.88 -7.53
CA ASP A 40 1.60 -28.21 -8.05
C ASP A 40 1.21 -27.17 -9.10
N GLY A 41 1.44 -27.47 -10.38
CA GLY A 41 1.19 -26.57 -11.50
C GLY A 41 2.18 -26.77 -12.66
N PRO A 42 2.11 -25.92 -13.70
CA PRO A 42 3.11 -25.88 -14.76
C PRO A 42 4.36 -25.10 -14.32
N SER A 43 5.54 -25.70 -14.49
CA SER A 43 6.80 -24.96 -14.35
C SER A 43 6.88 -23.68 -15.21
N ALA A 44 7.61 -22.68 -14.70
CA ALA A 44 7.82 -21.39 -15.37
C ALA A 44 6.50 -20.65 -15.70
N MET A 45 5.54 -20.71 -14.77
CA MET A 45 4.19 -20.18 -14.92
C MET A 45 4.10 -18.67 -14.68
N ILE A 46 3.18 -18.06 -15.43
CA ILE A 46 2.56 -16.77 -15.16
C ILE A 46 1.06 -17.03 -14.98
N ALA A 47 0.60 -16.98 -13.74
CA ALA A 47 -0.80 -17.10 -13.36
C ALA A 47 -1.47 -15.72 -13.45
N GLY A 48 -2.27 -15.52 -14.50
CA GLY A 48 -2.98 -14.27 -14.73
C GLY A 48 -4.28 -14.20 -13.92
N LEU A 49 -5.05 -15.28 -13.93
CA LEU A 49 -6.24 -15.51 -13.11
C LEU A 49 -6.51 -17.01 -13.08
N TRP A 50 -5.63 -17.76 -12.42
CA TRP A 50 -5.64 -19.22 -12.48
C TRP A 50 -6.62 -19.81 -11.46
N ASP A 51 -7.79 -20.22 -11.96
CA ASP A 51 -8.61 -21.35 -11.50
C ASP A 51 -9.88 -21.38 -12.35
N ASP A 52 -10.39 -22.58 -12.64
CA ASP A 52 -11.73 -22.84 -13.15
C ASP A 52 -12.19 -21.95 -14.34
N LEU A 53 -11.28 -21.53 -15.22
CA LEU A 53 -11.64 -20.72 -16.40
C LEU A 53 -12.05 -21.61 -17.57
N ASP A 54 -13.29 -21.43 -18.05
CA ASP A 54 -13.88 -22.19 -19.14
C ASP A 54 -14.30 -21.26 -20.31
N PRO A 55 -13.53 -21.21 -21.41
CA PRO A 55 -13.92 -20.43 -22.59
C PRO A 55 -15.09 -21.06 -23.37
N GLY A 56 -15.43 -22.33 -23.10
CA GLY A 56 -16.44 -23.10 -23.82
C GLY A 56 -17.88 -22.97 -23.29
N ASN A 57 -18.09 -22.42 -22.10
CA ASN A 57 -19.39 -22.44 -21.42
C ASN A 57 -20.06 -21.06 -21.19
N SER A 58 -19.70 -20.02 -21.94
CA SER A 58 -20.15 -18.66 -21.63
C SER A 58 -21.59 -18.30 -22.07
N GLY A 59 -22.21 -19.08 -22.97
CA GLY A 59 -23.51 -18.71 -23.57
C GLY A 59 -23.50 -17.38 -24.35
N GLN A 60 -22.32 -16.78 -24.56
CA GLN A 60 -22.08 -15.51 -25.26
C GLN A 60 -20.74 -15.58 -26.03
N PRO A 61 -20.35 -14.56 -26.81
CA PRO A 61 -19.01 -14.56 -27.41
C PRO A 61 -17.93 -14.49 -26.32
N SER A 62 -17.16 -15.57 -26.18
CA SER A 62 -15.97 -15.70 -25.33
C SER A 62 -14.92 -16.51 -26.07
N ASP A 63 -13.65 -16.19 -25.88
CA ASP A 63 -12.55 -17.03 -26.34
C ASP A 63 -11.24 -16.56 -25.72
N ILE A 64 -10.17 -17.31 -26.00
CA ILE A 64 -8.80 -16.93 -25.70
C ILE A 64 -8.10 -16.60 -27.02
N TYR A 65 -7.63 -15.37 -27.12
CA TYR A 65 -6.92 -14.87 -28.30
C TYR A 65 -5.45 -14.69 -27.98
N TYR A 66 -4.60 -14.82 -29.01
CA TYR A 66 -3.24 -14.35 -28.93
C TYR A 66 -2.93 -13.46 -30.12
N TYR A 67 -2.08 -12.47 -29.90
CA TYR A 67 -1.65 -11.56 -30.95
C TYR A 67 -0.17 -11.26 -30.82
N TYR A 68 0.55 -11.43 -31.93
CA TYR A 68 1.92 -10.98 -32.03
C TYR A 68 1.95 -9.58 -32.66
N ASP A 69 2.01 -8.58 -31.80
CA ASP A 69 2.10 -7.18 -32.17
C ASP A 69 3.54 -6.84 -32.59
N THR A 70 3.84 -7.16 -33.85
CA THR A 70 5.15 -6.91 -34.46
C THR A 70 5.54 -5.43 -34.51
N VAL A 71 4.57 -4.51 -34.48
CA VAL A 71 4.82 -3.07 -34.55
C VAL A 71 5.34 -2.56 -33.21
N ASN A 72 4.79 -3.07 -32.11
CA ASN A 72 5.14 -2.64 -30.75
C ASN A 72 6.01 -3.65 -30.00
N TYR A 73 6.51 -4.70 -30.67
CA TYR A 73 7.43 -5.70 -30.11
C TYR A 73 6.88 -6.37 -28.83
N ARG A 74 5.63 -6.83 -28.88
CA ARG A 74 4.98 -7.49 -27.75
C ARG A 74 4.14 -8.69 -28.21
N PHE A 75 4.01 -9.67 -27.32
CA PHE A 75 3.13 -10.82 -27.48
C PHE A 75 2.02 -10.73 -26.44
N ILE A 76 0.77 -10.84 -26.88
CA ILE A 76 -0.42 -10.63 -26.06
C ILE A 76 -1.24 -11.90 -26.05
N VAL A 77 -1.70 -12.30 -24.88
CA VAL A 77 -2.71 -13.35 -24.68
C VAL A 77 -3.90 -12.71 -23.98
N GLU A 78 -5.05 -12.69 -24.62
CA GLU A 78 -6.28 -12.11 -24.09
C GLU A 78 -7.28 -13.22 -23.76
N TYR A 79 -7.78 -13.22 -22.53
CA TYR A 79 -8.93 -13.99 -22.08
C TYR A 79 -10.13 -13.06 -22.15
N PHE A 80 -10.96 -13.20 -23.19
CA PHE A 80 -12.08 -12.30 -23.42
C PHE A 80 -13.39 -12.95 -22.98
N ARG A 81 -13.99 -12.42 -21.90
CA ARG A 81 -15.26 -12.88 -21.32
C ARG A 81 -15.28 -14.39 -21.05
N VAL A 82 -14.17 -14.93 -20.56
CA VAL A 82 -14.06 -16.36 -20.22
C VAL A 82 -14.86 -16.62 -18.95
N GLU A 83 -15.70 -17.65 -18.91
CA GLU A 83 -16.48 -17.93 -17.70
C GLU A 83 -15.54 -18.42 -16.60
N HIS A 84 -15.72 -17.93 -15.37
CA HIS A 84 -15.22 -18.61 -14.20
C HIS A 84 -16.25 -19.67 -13.80
N TYR A 85 -16.01 -20.92 -14.18
CA TYR A 85 -16.99 -21.99 -14.13
C TYR A 85 -17.04 -22.69 -12.77
N PRO A 86 -18.22 -23.15 -12.31
CA PRO A 86 -19.55 -22.78 -12.75
C PRO A 86 -20.05 -21.60 -11.92
N SER A 87 -20.04 -20.39 -12.48
CA SER A 87 -20.60 -19.24 -11.76
C SER A 87 -21.46 -18.30 -12.61
N GLY A 88 -21.34 -18.35 -13.93
CA GLY A 88 -21.93 -17.35 -14.82
C GLY A 88 -21.25 -15.97 -14.76
N ASN A 89 -20.21 -15.79 -13.94
CA ASN A 89 -19.35 -14.62 -13.99
C ASN A 89 -18.32 -14.78 -15.10
N HIS A 90 -17.95 -13.66 -15.72
CA HIS A 90 -17.10 -13.65 -16.90
C HIS A 90 -15.92 -12.72 -16.70
N GLU A 91 -14.74 -13.25 -16.91
CA GLU A 91 -13.48 -12.59 -16.65
C GLU A 91 -12.90 -12.04 -17.96
N THR A 92 -12.39 -10.82 -17.92
CA THR A 92 -11.69 -10.22 -19.06
C THR A 92 -10.36 -9.62 -18.62
N PHE A 93 -9.28 -10.22 -19.09
CA PHE A 93 -7.91 -9.79 -18.81
C PHE A 93 -6.95 -10.21 -19.94
N GLU A 94 -5.77 -9.61 -19.97
CA GLU A 94 -4.71 -9.97 -20.90
C GLU A 94 -3.35 -10.05 -20.21
N ILE A 95 -2.49 -10.95 -20.72
CA ILE A 95 -1.08 -11.08 -20.34
C ILE A 95 -0.24 -10.61 -21.52
N ILE A 96 0.63 -9.63 -21.27
CA ILE A 96 1.47 -8.98 -22.27
C ILE A 96 2.94 -9.23 -21.93
N LEU A 97 3.64 -9.86 -22.86
CA LEU A 97 5.08 -10.06 -22.82
C LEU A 97 5.75 -9.04 -23.72
N TYR A 98 6.69 -8.28 -23.17
CA TYR A 98 7.48 -7.29 -23.93
C TYR A 98 8.78 -7.93 -24.41
N ASP A 99 9.14 -7.73 -25.69
CA ASP A 99 10.39 -8.24 -26.26
C ASP A 99 11.60 -7.64 -25.52
N PRO A 100 12.41 -8.44 -24.79
CA PRO A 100 13.58 -7.93 -24.06
C PRO A 100 14.64 -7.32 -24.99
N GLY A 101 14.66 -7.72 -26.27
CA GLY A 101 15.55 -7.13 -27.27
C GLY A 101 15.19 -5.69 -27.64
N TYR A 102 13.93 -5.29 -27.43
CA TYR A 102 13.44 -3.93 -27.69
C TYR A 102 13.18 -3.14 -26.40
N TYR A 103 12.69 -3.81 -25.36
CA TYR A 103 12.45 -3.27 -24.02
C TYR A 103 13.42 -3.93 -23.03
N PRO A 104 14.71 -3.57 -23.04
CA PRO A 104 15.69 -4.18 -22.17
C PRO A 104 15.40 -3.87 -20.71
N THR A 105 15.71 -4.79 -19.81
CA THR A 105 15.64 -4.60 -18.36
C THR A 105 17.03 -4.77 -17.73
N PRO A 106 17.26 -4.37 -16.46
CA PRO A 106 18.57 -4.48 -15.82
C PRO A 106 19.15 -5.90 -15.75
N THR A 107 18.30 -6.93 -15.65
CA THR A 107 18.73 -8.33 -15.60
C THR A 107 18.68 -9.03 -16.96
N GLY A 108 18.02 -8.43 -17.94
CA GLY A 108 17.70 -9.05 -19.23
C GLY A 108 16.38 -9.83 -19.23
N ASP A 109 15.79 -10.14 -18.08
CA ASP A 109 14.46 -10.73 -17.98
C ASP A 109 13.40 -9.82 -18.59
N GLY A 110 12.47 -10.38 -19.36
CA GLY A 110 11.43 -9.61 -20.01
C GLY A 110 10.40 -9.05 -19.05
N GLU A 111 9.87 -7.87 -19.37
CA GLU A 111 8.76 -7.30 -18.61
C GLU A 111 7.45 -8.00 -18.96
N ILE A 112 6.64 -8.24 -17.92
CA ILE A 112 5.31 -8.84 -18.03
C ILE A 112 4.30 -7.84 -17.48
N ILE A 113 3.22 -7.61 -18.21
CA ILE A 113 2.06 -6.87 -17.70
C ILE A 113 0.83 -7.78 -17.77
N VAL A 114 0.08 -7.86 -16.68
CA VAL A 114 -1.26 -8.41 -16.68
C VAL A 114 -2.24 -7.25 -16.54
N GLN A 115 -3.10 -7.04 -17.55
CA GLN A 115 -4.12 -5.99 -17.52
C GLN A 115 -5.49 -6.61 -17.32
N TYR A 116 -6.22 -6.08 -16.36
CA TYR A 116 -7.51 -6.59 -15.96
C TYR A 116 -8.59 -5.55 -16.27
N LEU A 117 -9.58 -5.93 -17.09
CA LEU A 117 -10.69 -5.05 -17.42
C LEU A 117 -11.87 -5.26 -16.47
N LEU A 118 -12.31 -6.52 -16.34
CA LEU A 118 -13.38 -6.96 -15.45
C LEU A 118 -12.95 -8.30 -14.81
N PRO A 119 -12.10 -8.27 -13.77
CA PRO A 119 -11.52 -9.47 -13.18
C PRO A 119 -12.16 -9.84 -11.82
N MET A 120 -11.69 -10.94 -11.23
CA MET A 120 -11.83 -11.26 -9.80
C MET A 120 -13.29 -11.37 -9.30
N HIS A 121 -14.21 -11.90 -10.11
CA HIS A 121 -15.57 -12.12 -9.61
C HIS A 121 -15.68 -13.31 -8.66
N GLN A 122 -14.65 -14.16 -8.62
CA GLN A 122 -14.49 -15.26 -7.66
C GLN A 122 -13.20 -15.09 -6.85
N SER A 123 -13.11 -15.82 -5.74
CA SER A 123 -12.00 -15.68 -4.78
C SER A 123 -10.99 -16.82 -4.80
N ASP A 124 -11.39 -17.98 -5.29
CA ASP A 124 -10.61 -19.19 -5.57
C ASP A 124 -9.78 -18.99 -6.84
N ASN A 125 -8.73 -18.17 -6.77
CA ASN A 125 -7.85 -17.93 -7.91
C ASN A 125 -6.41 -17.76 -7.42
N THR A 126 -5.46 -18.04 -8.30
CA THR A 126 -4.05 -17.70 -8.12
C THR A 126 -3.62 -16.62 -9.10
N LEU A 127 -2.93 -15.59 -8.58
CA LEU A 127 -2.22 -14.60 -9.38
C LEU A 127 -0.76 -14.57 -8.92
N GLY A 128 0.16 -14.64 -9.88
CA GLY A 128 1.57 -14.65 -9.56
C GLY A 128 2.45 -15.13 -10.72
N ILE A 129 3.74 -15.18 -10.44
CA ILE A 129 4.74 -15.72 -11.36
C ILE A 129 5.70 -16.63 -10.60
N GLU A 130 6.18 -17.69 -11.22
CA GLU A 130 7.21 -18.55 -10.65
C GLU A 130 8.21 -19.07 -11.67
N ASN A 131 9.37 -19.48 -11.17
CA ASN A 131 10.47 -19.94 -11.97
C ASN A 131 10.30 -21.38 -12.44
N TYR A 132 11.16 -21.82 -13.37
CA TYR A 132 11.13 -23.18 -13.92
C TYR A 132 11.31 -24.29 -12.87
N SER A 133 11.99 -24.01 -11.75
CA SER A 133 12.17 -25.02 -10.71
C SER A 133 11.08 -25.00 -9.64
N GLU A 134 10.06 -24.13 -9.76
CA GLU A 134 8.91 -24.07 -8.83
C GLU A 134 9.31 -23.81 -7.37
N THR A 135 10.46 -23.16 -7.17
CA THR A 135 11.01 -22.87 -5.82
C THR A 135 11.16 -21.38 -5.56
N ILE A 136 11.04 -20.54 -6.60
CA ILE A 136 11.11 -19.09 -6.50
C ILE A 136 9.91 -18.52 -7.25
N GLY A 137 9.09 -17.74 -6.54
CA GLY A 137 7.92 -17.12 -7.13
C GLY A 137 7.49 -15.87 -6.37
N ILE A 138 6.64 -15.10 -7.02
CA ILE A 138 5.94 -13.94 -6.46
C ILE A 138 4.45 -14.27 -6.50
N GLN A 139 3.88 -14.63 -5.34
CA GLN A 139 2.43 -14.75 -5.19
C GLN A 139 1.86 -13.36 -4.92
N TYR A 140 0.95 -12.93 -5.78
CA TYR A 140 0.19 -11.71 -5.58
C TYR A 140 -1.10 -11.98 -4.81
N TYR A 141 -1.77 -13.07 -5.15
CA TYR A 141 -3.06 -13.47 -4.60
C TYR A 141 -3.23 -14.99 -4.67
N TYR A 142 -3.86 -15.58 -3.66
CA TYR A 142 -4.26 -16.99 -3.63
C TYR A 142 -5.49 -17.15 -2.72
N ASP A 143 -6.56 -17.78 -3.23
CA ASP A 143 -7.74 -18.23 -2.45
C ASP A 143 -8.28 -17.22 -1.44
N GLY A 144 -8.59 -16.01 -1.89
CA GLY A 144 -9.16 -14.94 -1.08
C GLY A 144 -8.13 -14.09 -0.33
N ILE A 145 -6.85 -14.42 -0.45
CA ILE A 145 -5.77 -13.80 0.34
C ILE A 145 -4.78 -13.12 -0.60
N TYR A 146 -4.76 -11.78 -0.54
CA TYR A 146 -3.70 -10.97 -1.13
C TYR A 146 -2.40 -11.06 -0.31
N HIS A 147 -1.26 -10.93 -0.99
CA HIS A 147 0.01 -10.66 -0.31
C HIS A 147 -0.12 -9.37 0.54
N GLU A 148 0.58 -9.28 1.68
CA GLU A 148 0.42 -8.17 2.64
C GLU A 148 0.73 -6.78 2.06
N LEU A 149 1.57 -6.74 1.02
CA LEU A 149 1.95 -5.52 0.29
C LEU A 149 1.16 -5.30 -1.01
N ALA A 150 0.25 -6.21 -1.36
CA ALA A 150 -0.53 -6.11 -2.58
C ALA A 150 -1.69 -5.12 -2.42
N VAL A 151 -2.00 -4.43 -3.51
CA VAL A 151 -3.22 -3.64 -3.63
C VAL A 151 -4.28 -4.56 -4.24
N PRO A 152 -5.52 -4.60 -3.74
CA PRO A 152 -6.56 -5.42 -4.33
C PRO A 152 -6.76 -5.11 -5.82
N VAL A 153 -6.85 -6.17 -6.63
CA VAL A 153 -7.16 -6.06 -8.06
C VAL A 153 -8.63 -5.64 -8.20
N ILE A 154 -8.87 -4.62 -9.02
CA ILE A 154 -10.19 -4.06 -9.32
C ILE A 154 -10.36 -3.92 -10.84
N ASP A 155 -11.55 -3.52 -11.29
CA ASP A 155 -11.79 -3.17 -12.69
C ASP A 155 -10.77 -2.14 -13.20
N SER A 156 -10.28 -2.34 -14.43
CA SER A 156 -9.28 -1.49 -15.08
C SER A 156 -7.96 -1.36 -14.28
N PHE A 157 -7.49 -2.46 -13.72
CA PHE A 157 -6.23 -2.56 -12.98
C PHE A 157 -5.12 -3.18 -13.86
N ALA A 158 -3.86 -2.89 -13.55
CA ALA A 158 -2.73 -3.55 -14.20
C ALA A 158 -1.65 -3.90 -13.19
N LEU A 159 -1.13 -5.13 -13.31
CA LEU A 159 0.01 -5.62 -12.56
C LEU A 159 1.23 -5.72 -13.49
N LYS A 160 2.36 -5.16 -13.06
CA LYS A 160 3.61 -5.21 -13.83
C LYS A 160 4.68 -6.00 -13.05
N TYR A 161 5.23 -7.02 -13.67
CA TYR A 161 6.44 -7.71 -13.21
C TYR A 161 7.63 -7.20 -14.01
N THR A 162 8.65 -6.72 -13.30
CA THR A 162 9.84 -6.11 -13.90
C THR A 162 11.04 -6.28 -12.99
N THR A 163 12.23 -6.28 -13.59
CA THR A 163 13.51 -6.25 -12.89
C THR A 163 14.11 -4.86 -12.83
N TYR A 164 13.40 -3.86 -13.38
CA TYR A 164 13.65 -2.48 -12.98
C TYR A 164 13.35 -2.36 -11.49
N PRO A 165 14.36 -2.07 -10.65
CA PRO A 165 14.06 -1.73 -9.28
C PRO A 165 13.12 -0.52 -9.33
N PRO A 166 12.13 -0.43 -8.43
CA PRO A 166 11.41 0.82 -8.28
C PRO A 166 12.46 1.92 -8.13
N GLU A 167 12.42 2.94 -8.99
CA GLU A 167 13.22 4.13 -8.75
C GLU A 167 12.91 4.52 -7.31
N TYR A 168 13.94 4.75 -6.50
CA TYR A 168 13.75 5.31 -5.18
C TYR A 168 13.10 6.68 -5.35
N VAL A 169 11.77 6.74 -5.47
CA VAL A 169 10.99 7.84 -4.94
C VAL A 169 11.07 7.66 -3.44
N GLY A 170 12.24 8.02 -2.90
CA GLY A 170 12.41 8.23 -1.49
C GLY A 170 11.42 9.32 -1.11
N ILE A 171 10.25 8.92 -0.65
CA ILE A 171 9.84 9.41 0.64
C ILE A 171 10.85 8.71 1.55
N GLU A 172 11.75 9.49 2.16
CA GLU A 172 12.25 9.04 3.45
C GLU A 172 10.99 8.72 4.25
N GLU A 173 10.62 7.46 4.35
CA GLU A 173 9.94 7.01 5.54
C GLU A 173 10.96 7.32 6.63
N GLU A 174 10.82 8.53 7.21
CA GLU A 174 11.30 8.79 8.55
C GLU A 174 11.01 7.50 9.30
N PRO A 175 12.04 6.82 9.86
CA PRO A 175 11.83 5.57 10.54
C PRO A 175 10.60 5.78 11.42
N VAL A 176 9.69 4.81 11.46
CA VAL A 176 8.61 4.80 12.45
C VAL A 176 9.31 4.82 13.81
N SER A 177 9.63 6.04 14.22
CA SER A 177 10.43 6.32 15.38
C SER A 177 9.38 6.44 16.45
N VAL A 178 9.26 5.36 17.22
CA VAL A 178 9.11 5.44 18.67
C VAL A 178 8.50 6.75 19.13
N LEU A 179 7.17 6.87 19.06
CA LEU A 179 6.40 7.99 19.61
C LEU A 179 6.89 9.37 19.10
N ASN A 180 6.14 10.04 18.22
CA ASN A 180 6.46 11.41 17.77
C ASN A 180 6.43 12.41 18.96
N LEU A 181 7.54 12.46 19.72
CA LEU A 181 7.72 13.26 20.92
C LEU A 181 8.33 14.60 20.53
N PRO A 182 7.92 15.68 21.21
CA PRO A 182 8.55 16.98 20.98
C PRO A 182 10.04 16.91 21.31
N LYS A 183 10.89 17.55 20.50
CA LYS A 183 12.34 17.62 20.73
C LYS A 183 12.73 18.74 21.71
N VAL A 184 11.83 19.70 21.94
CA VAL A 184 12.07 20.89 22.77
C VAL A 184 10.86 21.19 23.65
N TYR A 185 11.09 21.81 24.82
CA TYR A 185 10.00 22.36 25.63
C TYR A 185 9.34 23.53 24.89
N GLY A 186 8.02 23.68 25.03
CA GLY A 186 7.31 24.78 24.39
C GLY A 186 5.96 25.09 25.02
N LEU A 187 5.56 26.35 24.92
CA LEU A 187 4.26 26.88 25.32
C LEU A 187 3.69 27.75 24.20
N SER A 188 2.58 27.32 23.64
CA SER A 188 1.90 27.98 22.53
C SER A 188 1.04 29.14 23.02
N ASN A 189 0.67 30.02 22.09
CA ASN A 189 -0.41 30.98 22.33
C ASN A 189 -1.72 30.24 22.59
N SER A 190 -2.57 30.85 23.41
CA SER A 190 -3.88 30.33 23.74
C SER A 190 -4.83 30.50 22.54
N TYR A 191 -5.75 29.57 22.31
CA TYR A 191 -6.74 29.67 21.23
C TYR A 191 -8.14 29.27 21.72
N PRO A 192 -9.19 30.08 21.42
CA PRO A 192 -9.12 31.40 20.77
C PRO A 192 -8.50 32.47 21.68
N ASN A 193 -7.90 33.50 21.08
CA ASN A 193 -7.42 34.70 21.77
C ASN A 193 -7.74 35.94 20.89
N PRO A 194 -8.69 36.81 21.26
CA PRO A 194 -9.38 36.88 22.56
C PRO A 194 -10.25 35.65 22.88
N CYS A 195 -10.25 35.23 24.14
CA CYS A 195 -11.02 34.08 24.61
C CYS A 195 -12.43 34.49 25.05
N CYS A 196 -13.41 33.60 24.86
CA CYS A 196 -14.78 33.81 25.31
C CYS A 196 -15.27 32.55 26.05
N ASN A 197 -15.37 32.64 27.37
CA ASN A 197 -15.76 31.56 28.31
C ASN A 197 -14.84 30.34 28.38
N ASN A 198 -13.96 30.12 27.41
CA ASN A 198 -13.00 29.03 27.43
C ASN A 198 -11.81 29.32 26.51
N VAL A 199 -10.70 28.69 26.80
CA VAL A 199 -9.51 28.73 25.96
C VAL A 199 -8.73 27.42 26.02
N VAL A 200 -8.02 27.09 24.95
CA VAL A 200 -7.11 25.96 24.88
C VAL A 200 -5.66 26.46 24.96
N ILE A 201 -4.87 25.83 25.83
CA ILE A 201 -3.44 26.08 25.99
C ILE A 201 -2.69 24.81 25.60
N ASN A 202 -1.90 24.91 24.53
CA ASN A 202 -1.06 23.80 24.06
C ASN A 202 0.38 23.97 24.56
N TYR A 203 0.96 22.89 25.06
CA TYR A 203 2.34 22.84 25.51
C TYR A 203 2.98 21.50 25.14
N GLN A 204 4.30 21.44 25.19
CA GLN A 204 5.04 20.26 24.77
C GLN A 204 6.21 19.98 25.70
N ILE A 205 6.38 18.71 26.08
CA ILE A 205 7.35 18.23 27.07
C ILE A 205 8.21 17.13 26.42
N PRO A 206 9.53 17.36 26.18
CA PRO A 206 10.39 16.40 25.49
C PRO A 206 10.86 15.24 26.38
N ARG A 207 10.82 15.39 27.71
CA ARG A 207 11.29 14.39 28.69
C ARG A 207 10.42 14.45 29.94
N LYS A 208 10.19 13.30 30.56
CA LYS A 208 9.42 13.19 31.81
C LYS A 208 10.04 14.08 32.89
N GLY A 209 9.21 14.83 33.60
CA GLY A 209 9.68 15.67 34.70
C GLY A 209 8.58 16.46 35.38
N GLU A 210 8.95 17.14 36.47
CA GLU A 210 8.07 18.07 37.20
C GLU A 210 7.77 19.29 36.34
N VAL A 211 6.47 19.56 36.15
CA VAL A 211 5.95 20.67 35.35
C VAL A 211 4.91 21.42 36.18
N SER A 212 4.98 22.75 36.15
CA SER A 212 3.89 23.60 36.65
C SER A 212 3.40 24.54 35.57
N LEU A 213 2.07 24.64 35.42
CA LEU A 213 1.41 25.59 34.54
C LEU A 213 0.41 26.38 35.37
N ARG A 214 0.64 27.69 35.49
CA ARG A 214 -0.10 28.57 36.40
C ARG A 214 -0.55 29.83 35.67
N VAL A 215 -1.72 30.37 36.05
CA VAL A 215 -2.33 31.57 35.47
C VAL A 215 -2.29 32.71 36.50
N TYR A 216 -2.00 33.92 36.03
CA TYR A 216 -1.83 35.12 36.83
C TYR A 216 -2.59 36.29 36.22
N ASP A 217 -3.16 37.16 37.05
CA ASP A 217 -3.67 38.45 36.60
C ASP A 217 -2.54 39.49 36.43
N VAL A 218 -2.88 40.69 35.94
CA VAL A 218 -1.89 41.78 35.70
C VAL A 218 -1.17 42.26 36.96
N SER A 219 -1.70 41.99 38.16
CA SER A 219 -1.04 42.31 39.42
C SER A 219 -0.02 41.25 39.86
N GLY A 220 0.07 40.13 39.12
CA GLY A 220 0.89 38.97 39.46
C GLY A 220 0.24 38.03 40.46
N ARG A 221 -1.03 38.24 40.82
CA ARG A 221 -1.77 37.33 41.69
C ARG A 221 -2.08 36.05 40.93
N LEU A 222 -1.79 34.90 41.56
CA LEU A 222 -2.12 33.57 41.04
C LEU A 222 -3.65 33.40 41.03
N THR A 223 -4.20 33.09 39.86
CA THR A 223 -5.65 32.89 39.66
C THR A 223 -6.00 31.41 39.54
N ASP A 224 -5.18 30.64 38.82
CA ASP A 224 -5.38 29.20 38.63
C ASP A 224 -4.08 28.42 38.55
N VAL A 225 -4.14 27.15 38.98
CA VAL A 225 -3.09 26.15 38.80
C VAL A 225 -3.65 25.07 37.89
N LEU A 226 -3.11 24.99 36.67
CA LEU A 226 -3.57 24.06 35.64
C LEU A 226 -2.80 22.74 35.71
N ILE A 227 -1.52 22.80 36.11
CA ILE A 227 -0.64 21.64 36.30
C ILE A 227 0.27 21.94 37.49
N ASP A 228 0.46 20.95 38.35
CA ASP A 228 1.48 20.95 39.41
C ASP A 228 1.90 19.50 39.71
N GLY A 229 2.85 18.98 38.93
CA GLY A 229 3.33 17.60 39.09
C GLY A 229 4.11 17.03 37.90
N VAL A 230 4.40 15.72 37.96
CA VAL A 230 5.14 14.99 36.93
C VAL A 230 4.31 14.78 35.67
N VAL A 231 4.84 15.17 34.51
CA VAL A 231 4.21 15.02 33.20
C VAL A 231 5.07 14.13 32.29
N GLU A 232 4.43 13.20 31.57
CA GLU A 232 5.08 12.33 30.59
C GLU A 232 5.49 13.09 29.31
N PRO A 233 6.51 12.60 28.57
CA PRO A 233 6.88 13.20 27.29
C PRO A 233 5.69 13.23 26.32
N GLY A 234 5.48 14.35 25.63
CA GLY A 234 4.43 14.46 24.62
C GLY A 234 3.99 15.89 24.30
N TYR A 235 3.11 15.99 23.31
CA TYR A 235 2.31 17.18 23.04
C TYR A 235 1.04 17.11 23.88
N HIS A 236 0.74 18.19 24.59
CA HIS A 236 -0.35 18.25 25.55
C HIS A 236 -1.27 19.43 25.26
N SER A 237 -2.55 19.25 25.54
CA SER A 237 -3.58 20.27 25.35
C SER A 237 -4.46 20.34 26.58
N LEU A 238 -4.61 21.54 27.14
CA LEU A 238 -5.44 21.77 28.32
C LEU A 238 -6.48 22.84 28.02
N ARG A 239 -7.73 22.56 28.41
CA ARG A 239 -8.85 23.49 28.32
C ARG A 239 -9.03 24.22 29.66
N LEU A 240 -9.06 25.54 29.60
CA LEU A 240 -9.34 26.43 30.75
C LEU A 240 -10.72 27.06 30.57
N ASP A 241 -11.59 26.96 31.57
CA ASP A 241 -12.85 27.70 31.65
C ASP A 241 -12.58 29.11 32.20
N THR A 242 -12.94 30.13 31.42
CA THR A 242 -12.69 31.54 31.75
C THR A 242 -13.97 32.31 32.13
N LYS A 243 -15.12 31.64 32.34
CA LYS A 243 -16.40 32.29 32.69
C LYS A 243 -16.33 33.13 33.97
N GLY A 244 -15.46 32.76 34.91
CA GLY A 244 -15.28 33.47 36.18
C GLY A 244 -14.21 34.57 36.15
N TYR A 245 -13.53 34.77 35.02
CA TYR A 245 -12.45 35.74 34.89
C TYR A 245 -13.04 37.13 34.66
N ALA A 246 -12.44 38.15 35.29
CA ALA A 246 -12.77 39.53 34.96
C ALA A 246 -12.24 39.85 33.56
N SER A 247 -12.90 40.73 32.81
CA SER A 247 -12.38 41.14 31.51
C SER A 247 -11.03 41.84 31.67
N GLY A 248 -9.99 41.33 30.99
CA GLY A 248 -8.64 41.87 31.13
C GLY A 248 -7.56 40.92 30.61
N VAL A 249 -6.31 41.34 30.76
CA VAL A 249 -5.16 40.54 30.34
C VAL A 249 -4.75 39.58 31.46
N TYR A 250 -4.50 38.33 31.10
CA TYR A 250 -3.93 37.34 32.00
C TYR A 250 -2.65 36.77 31.42
N PHE A 251 -1.76 36.31 32.28
CA PHE A 251 -0.51 35.66 31.90
C PHE A 251 -0.55 34.21 32.37
N TYR A 252 -0.16 33.29 31.51
CA TYR A 252 0.05 31.90 31.91
C TYR A 252 1.52 31.53 31.72
N ARG A 253 2.04 30.83 32.72
CA ARG A 253 3.46 30.50 32.83
C ARG A 253 3.64 29.01 33.03
N LEU A 254 4.41 28.40 32.13
CA LEU A 254 4.88 27.03 32.19
C LEU A 254 6.31 27.01 32.75
N VAL A 255 6.55 26.23 33.79
CA VAL A 255 7.89 25.93 34.32
C VAL A 255 8.11 24.42 34.22
N ALA A 256 9.20 24.01 33.57
CA ALA A 256 9.60 22.62 33.40
C ALA A 256 11.13 22.51 33.55
N GLY A 257 11.59 22.03 34.72
CA GLY A 257 13.00 22.14 35.12
C GLY A 257 13.49 23.59 35.06
N ASP A 258 14.62 23.82 34.39
CA ASP A 258 15.22 25.16 34.24
C ASP A 258 14.57 26.03 33.15
N LYS A 259 13.52 25.52 32.48
CA LYS A 259 12.83 26.25 31.41
C LYS A 259 11.58 26.94 31.95
N THR A 260 11.46 28.23 31.65
CA THR A 260 10.26 29.03 31.96
C THR A 260 9.74 29.67 30.68
N PHE A 261 8.47 29.47 30.39
CA PHE A 261 7.77 30.11 29.27
C PHE A 261 6.58 30.89 29.80
N THR A 262 6.40 32.11 29.31
CA THR A 262 5.25 32.95 29.68
C THR A 262 4.56 33.46 28.42
N ARG A 263 3.24 33.42 28.41
CA ARG A 263 2.38 33.93 27.34
C ARG A 263 1.22 34.70 27.95
N LYS A 264 0.57 35.52 27.12
CA LYS A 264 -0.60 36.31 27.53
C LYS A 264 -1.85 35.81 26.83
N MET A 265 -2.97 35.89 27.51
CA MET A 265 -4.31 35.71 26.96
C MET A 265 -5.16 36.94 27.28
N ILE A 266 -6.11 37.23 26.40
CA ILE A 266 -7.03 38.38 26.46
C ILE A 266 -8.46 37.85 26.44
#